data_AF-A0A9E3EVQ9-F1
#
_entry.id   AF-A0A9E3EVQ9-F1
#
_cell.length_a   1.000
_cell.length_b   1.000
_cell.length_c   1.000
_cell.angle_alpha   90.00
_cell.angle_beta   90.00
_cell.angle_gamma   90.00
#
_symmetry.space_group_name_H-M   'P 1'
#
loop_
_entity.id
_entity.type
_entity.pdbx_description
1 polymer ?
#
loop_
_entity_poly.entity_id
_entity_poly.type
_entity_poly.pdbx_seq_one_letter_code
_entity_poly.pdbx_strand_id
1 'polypeptide(L)'
;MTPSSGYRPVPRPVQRAGGAFILACGALVAWMAWRQAATGAEFSMKGSFLGPAFAVLGLGLILWPGYREERLARGESLDALEGMRLLTPRWWGILAGGLAAGALYTLALRYGWLAP
;
A
#
# COMPACT_ATOMS: atom_id res chain seq x y z
N MET A 1 34.62 -9.97 7.29
CA MET A 1 33.31 -9.40 6.94
C MET A 1 32.70 -10.31 5.89
N THR A 2 31.75 -11.16 6.29
CA THR A 2 30.98 -11.99 5.36
C THR A 2 30.00 -11.10 4.59
N PRO A 3 29.92 -11.19 3.26
CA PRO A 3 28.94 -10.45 2.49
C PRO A 3 27.54 -10.86 2.95
N SER A 4 26.75 -9.89 3.43
CA SER A 4 25.37 -10.09 3.85
C SER A 4 24.59 -10.82 2.77
N SER A 5 23.80 -11.81 3.19
CA SER A 5 23.12 -12.77 2.34
C SER A 5 22.31 -12.14 1.20
N GLY A 6 22.67 -12.47 -0.05
CA GLY A 6 21.78 -12.61 -1.22
C GLY A 6 20.85 -11.47 -1.67
N TYR A 7 20.71 -10.36 -0.95
CA TYR A 7 19.74 -9.32 -1.30
C TYR A 7 20.21 -8.51 -2.50
N ARG A 8 19.50 -8.64 -3.61
CA ARG A 8 19.64 -7.74 -4.76
C ARG A 8 18.57 -6.65 -4.66
N PRO A 9 18.95 -5.37 -4.50
CA PRO A 9 17.98 -4.28 -4.50
C PRO A 9 17.20 -4.25 -5.81
N VAL A 10 15.91 -3.93 -5.73
CA VAL A 10 15.05 -3.86 -6.91
C VAL A 10 15.37 -2.54 -7.63
N PRO A 11 15.55 -2.54 -8.96
CA PRO A 11 15.76 -1.28 -9.66
C PRO A 11 14.59 -0.31 -9.41
N ARG A 12 14.91 0.93 -9.01
CA ARG A 12 13.91 1.96 -8.70
C ARG A 12 12.85 2.15 -9.80
N PRO A 13 13.17 2.12 -11.10
CA PRO A 13 12.15 2.19 -12.16
C PRO A 13 11.15 1.03 -12.11
N VAL A 14 11.62 -0.18 -11.82
CA VAL A 14 10.78 -1.40 -11.71
C VAL A 14 9.89 -1.31 -10.48
N GLN A 15 10.42 -0.85 -9.34
CA GLN A 15 9.62 -0.62 -8.14
C GLN A 15 8.53 0.43 -8.37
N ARG A 16 8.85 1.54 -9.05
CA ARG A 16 7.87 2.59 -9.38
C ARG A 16 6.81 2.08 -10.35
N ALA A 17 7.18 1.28 -11.34
CA ALA A 17 6.22 0.65 -12.25
C ALA A 17 5.28 -0.30 -11.50
N GLY A 18 5.82 -1.15 -10.60
CA GLY A 18 5.01 -2.01 -9.75
C GLY A 18 4.08 -1.23 -8.81
N GLY A 19 4.59 -0.14 -8.22
CA GLY A 19 3.79 0.78 -7.39
C GLY A 19 2.67 1.47 -8.19
N ALA A 20 2.96 1.91 -9.41
CA ALA A 20 1.97 2.52 -10.31
C ALA A 20 0.89 1.52 -10.71
N PHE A 21 1.26 0.26 -10.99
CA PHE A 21 0.30 -0.81 -11.25
C PHE A 21 -0.62 -1.05 -10.04
N ILE A 22 -0.05 -1.20 -8.83
CA ILE A 22 -0.82 -1.39 -7.59
C ILE A 22 -1.74 -0.18 -7.34
N LEU A 23 -1.25 1.04 -7.55
CA LEU A 23 -2.02 2.26 -7.41
C LEU A 23 -3.22 2.29 -8.36
N ALA A 24 -2.99 1.97 -9.64
CA ALA A 24 -4.04 1.94 -10.65
C ALA A 24 -5.11 0.87 -10.32
N CYS A 25 -4.70 -0.34 -9.93
CA CYS A 25 -5.62 -1.40 -9.51
C CYS A 25 -6.42 -1.00 -8.26
N GLY A 26 -5.76 -0.42 -7.25
CA GLY A 26 -6.42 0.04 -6.03
C GLY A 26 -7.45 1.13 -6.31
N ALA A 27 -7.09 2.13 -7.12
CA ALA A 27 -7.98 3.19 -7.55
C ALA A 27 -9.18 2.66 -8.36
N LEU A 28 -8.96 1.71 -9.27
CA LEU A 28 -10.02 1.08 -10.04
C LEU A 28 -11.00 0.32 -9.15
N VAL A 29 -10.50 -0.46 -8.19
CA VAL A 29 -11.35 -1.19 -7.23
C VAL A 29 -12.14 -0.22 -6.35
N ALA A 30 -11.53 0.86 -5.88
CA ALA A 30 -12.21 1.90 -5.11
C ALA A 30 -13.34 2.56 -5.94
N TRP A 31 -13.06 2.88 -7.20
CA TRP A 31 -14.04 3.44 -8.12
C TRP A 31 -15.21 2.49 -8.40
N MET A 32 -14.93 1.19 -8.60
CA MET A 32 -15.97 0.18 -8.76
C MET A 32 -16.85 0.07 -7.51
N ALA A 33 -16.26 0.13 -6.31
CA ALA A 33 -17.01 0.08 -5.05
C ALA A 33 -17.91 1.32 -4.87
N TRP A 34 -17.42 2.51 -5.22
CA TRP A 34 -18.24 3.72 -5.23
C TRP A 34 -19.36 3.63 -6.26
N ARG A 35 -19.06 3.14 -7.47
CA ARG A 35 -20.08 2.96 -8.51
C ARG A 35 -21.17 1.98 -8.08
N GLN A 36 -20.82 0.87 -7.44
CA GLN A 36 -21.80 -0.08 -6.87
C GLN A 36 -22.70 0.60 -5.84
N ALA A 37 -22.10 1.35 -4.90
CA ALA A 37 -22.84 2.09 -3.88
C ALA A 37 -23.80 3.13 -4.50
N ALA A 38 -23.34 3.89 -5.50
CA ALA A 38 -24.11 4.94 -6.15
C ALA A 38 -25.25 4.39 -7.05
N THR A 39 -25.11 3.19 -7.61
CA THR A 39 -26.16 2.57 -8.44
C THR A 39 -27.11 1.68 -7.65
N GLY A 40 -27.01 1.64 -6.32
CA GLY A 40 -27.82 0.76 -5.46
C GLY A 40 -27.53 -0.74 -5.67
N ALA A 41 -26.43 -1.09 -6.33
CA ALA A 41 -25.98 -2.47 -6.48
C ALA A 41 -25.30 -2.94 -5.18
N GLU A 42 -25.27 -4.25 -4.92
CA GLU A 42 -24.74 -4.81 -3.68
C GLU A 42 -23.37 -4.21 -3.30
N PHE A 43 -23.35 -3.46 -2.20
CA PHE A 43 -22.15 -2.78 -1.72
C PHE A 43 -21.08 -3.80 -1.30
N SER A 44 -19.97 -3.84 -2.03
CA SER A 44 -18.82 -4.64 -1.63
C SER A 44 -17.97 -3.95 -0.56
N MET A 45 -18.17 -4.37 0.70
CA MET A 45 -17.37 -3.90 1.83
C MET A 45 -15.88 -4.21 1.66
N LYS A 46 -15.55 -5.34 1.01
CA LYS A 46 -14.17 -5.73 0.71
C LYS A 46 -13.53 -4.80 -0.32
N GLY A 47 -14.25 -4.48 -1.40
CA GLY A 47 -13.75 -3.59 -2.45
C GLY A 47 -13.53 -2.16 -1.95
N SER A 48 -14.48 -1.64 -1.17
CA SER A 48 -14.36 -0.31 -0.57
C SER A 48 -13.18 -0.21 0.40
N PHE A 49 -12.87 -1.27 1.15
CA PHE A 49 -11.71 -1.23 2.06
C PHE A 49 -10.38 -1.42 1.32
N LEU A 50 -10.30 -2.45 0.47
CA LEU A 50 -9.04 -2.85 -0.16
C LEU A 50 -8.58 -1.85 -1.23
N GLY A 51 -9.50 -1.26 -2.00
CA GLY A 51 -9.14 -0.34 -3.09
C GLY A 51 -8.26 0.83 -2.62
N PRO A 52 -8.75 1.67 -1.68
CA PRO A 52 -7.98 2.78 -1.12
C PRO A 52 -6.72 2.31 -0.39
N ALA A 53 -6.78 1.19 0.34
CA ALA A 53 -5.60 0.66 1.04
C ALA A 53 -4.47 0.30 0.05
N PHE A 54 -4.80 -0.37 -1.06
CA PHE A 54 -3.84 -0.65 -2.11
C PHE A 54 -3.39 0.60 -2.86
N ALA A 55 -4.28 1.58 -3.08
CA ALA A 55 -3.91 2.85 -3.71
C ALA A 55 -2.82 3.58 -2.91
N VAL A 56 -2.97 3.65 -1.57
CA VAL A 56 -1.97 4.24 -0.67
C VAL A 56 -0.67 3.44 -0.69
N LEU A 57 -0.73 2.11 -0.67
CA LEU A 57 0.47 1.26 -0.76
C LEU A 57 1.22 1.46 -2.09
N GLY A 58 0.49 1.52 -3.20
CA GLY A 58 1.05 1.80 -4.52
C GLY A 58 1.74 3.17 -4.56
N LEU A 59 1.11 4.21 -4.00
CA LEU A 59 1.71 5.52 -3.86
C LEU A 59 3.00 5.47 -3.00
N GLY A 60 2.95 4.71 -1.91
CA GLY A 60 4.09 4.43 -1.05
C GLY A 60 5.30 3.89 -1.82
N LEU A 61 5.07 2.88 -2.67
CA LEU A 61 6.09 2.25 -3.50
C LEU A 61 6.66 3.18 -4.58
N ILE A 62 5.85 4.09 -5.12
CA ILE A 62 6.29 5.07 -6.13
C ILE A 62 7.19 6.12 -5.50
N LEU A 63 6.81 6.64 -4.33
CA LEU A 63 7.44 7.79 -3.71
C LEU A 63 8.69 7.41 -2.90
N TRP A 64 8.71 6.27 -2.23
CA TRP A 64 9.79 5.91 -1.31
C TRP A 64 10.56 4.64 -1.72
N PRO A 65 11.85 4.54 -1.35
CA PRO A 65 12.62 3.30 -1.45
C PRO A 65 12.00 2.19 -0.60
N GLY A 66 12.29 0.94 -0.99
CA GLY A 66 11.80 -0.22 -0.23
C GLY A 66 12.32 -0.23 1.21
N TYR A 67 11.61 -0.85 2.14
CA TYR A 67 12.02 -0.88 3.56
C TYR A 67 13.42 -1.51 3.76
N ARG A 68 13.79 -2.50 2.94
CA ARG A 68 15.14 -3.10 2.96
C ARG A 68 16.20 -2.14 2.44
N GLU A 69 15.90 -1.42 1.36
CA GLU A 69 16.79 -0.38 0.80
C GLU A 69 17.02 0.75 1.80
N GLU A 70 15.98 1.18 2.52
CA GLU A 70 16.09 2.20 3.58
C GLU A 70 17.04 1.78 4.70
N ARG A 71 17.00 0.50 5.12
CA ARG A 71 17.88 -0.01 6.18
C ARG A 71 19.31 -0.20 5.70
N LEU A 72 19.50 -0.72 4.49
CA LEU A 72 20.82 -0.84 3.89
C LEU A 72 21.48 0.53 3.69
N ALA A 73 20.71 1.55 3.28
CA ALA A 73 21.19 2.92 3.16
C ALA A 73 21.61 3.53 4.52
N ARG A 74 21.11 2.99 5.64
CA ARG A 74 21.52 3.37 7.01
C ARG A 74 22.69 2.56 7.54
N GLY A 75 23.21 1.60 6.77
CA GLY A 75 24.27 0.69 7.19
C GLY A 75 23.81 -0.40 8.16
N GLU A 76 22.50 -0.65 8.28
CA GLU A 76 21.96 -1.74 9.11
C GLU A 76 22.15 -3.09 8.42
N SER A 77 22.53 -4.13 9.18
CA SER A 77 22.55 -5.50 8.66
C SER A 77 21.14 -6.08 8.60
N LEU A 78 20.81 -6.73 7.48
CA LEU A 78 19.52 -7.40 7.31
C LEU A 78 19.52 -8.82 7.89
N ASP A 79 20.70 -9.41 8.12
CA ASP A 79 20.83 -10.82 8.53
C ASP A 79 20.23 -11.11 9.93
N ALA A 80 20.08 -10.09 10.78
CA ALA A 80 19.45 -10.21 12.10
C ALA A 80 17.96 -9.80 12.12
N LEU A 81 17.40 -9.37 10.99
CA LEU A 81 16.06 -8.82 10.89
C LEU A 81 15.14 -9.78 10.12
N GLU A 82 14.09 -10.25 10.78
CA GLU A 82 13.09 -11.13 10.18
C GLU A 82 11.67 -10.60 10.36
N GLY A 83 10.79 -10.99 9.43
CA GLY A 83 9.36 -10.68 9.46
C GLY A 83 9.07 -9.19 9.60
N MET A 84 8.25 -8.84 10.59
CA MET A 84 7.83 -7.45 10.84
C MET A 84 8.96 -6.53 11.28
N ARG A 85 10.09 -7.07 11.79
CA ARG A 85 11.24 -6.25 12.21
C ARG A 85 11.97 -5.62 11.02
N LEU A 86 11.74 -6.10 9.81
CA LEU A 86 12.29 -5.52 8.58
C LEU A 86 11.62 -4.19 8.20
N LEU A 87 10.35 -4.00 8.56
CA LEU A 87 9.61 -2.77 8.22
C LEU A 87 10.24 -1.58 8.94
N THR A 88 10.46 -0.49 8.20
CA THR A 88 10.89 0.78 8.79
C THR A 88 9.69 1.55 9.34
N PRO A 89 9.90 2.53 10.24
CA PRO A 89 8.81 3.38 10.75
C PRO A 89 7.98 4.04 9.64
N ARG A 90 8.62 4.38 8.51
CA ARG A 90 7.91 4.95 7.35
C ARG A 90 6.96 3.95 6.73
N TRP A 91 7.41 2.72 6.50
CA TRP A 91 6.57 1.68 5.93
C TRP A 91 5.44 1.26 6.88
N TRP A 92 5.66 1.33 8.20
CA TRP A 92 4.57 1.25 9.17
C TRP A 92 3.55 2.38 9.01
N GLY A 93 4.01 3.62 8.80
CA GLY A 93 3.13 4.76 8.52
C GLY A 93 2.32 4.58 7.24
N ILE A 94 2.92 4.07 6.16
CA ILE A 94 2.22 3.80 4.89
C ILE A 94 1.16 2.70 5.08
N LEU A 95 1.49 1.61 5.79
CA LEU A 95 0.54 0.54 6.10
C LEU A 95 -0.63 1.06 6.94
N ALA A 96 -0.34 1.79 8.01
CA ALA A 96 -1.38 2.39 8.85
C ALA A 96 -2.25 3.38 8.06
N GLY A 97 -1.63 4.21 7.21
CA GLY A 97 -2.33 5.14 6.33
C GLY A 97 -3.23 4.42 5.32
N GLY A 98 -2.79 3.29 4.76
CA GLY A 98 -3.60 2.47 3.86
C GLY A 98 -4.81 1.87 4.56
N LEU A 99 -4.64 1.31 5.76
CA LEU A 99 -5.75 0.79 6.56
C LEU A 99 -6.74 1.89 6.93
N ALA A 100 -6.24 3.07 7.33
CA ALA A 100 -7.08 4.22 7.65
C ALA A 100 -7.86 4.72 6.42
N ALA A 101 -7.21 4.83 5.26
CA ALA A 101 -7.88 5.22 4.01
C ALA A 101 -8.97 4.23 3.62
N GLY A 102 -8.70 2.92 3.71
CA GLY A 102 -9.69 1.88 3.47
C GLY A 102 -10.88 1.99 4.43
N ALA A 103 -10.62 2.12 5.74
CA ALA A 103 -11.66 2.24 6.75
C ALA A 103 -12.53 3.49 6.54
N LEU A 104 -11.90 4.66 6.36
CA LEU A 104 -12.61 5.93 6.16
C LEU A 104 -13.46 5.89 4.89
N TYR A 105 -12.92 5.35 3.79
CA TYR A 105 -13.67 5.25 2.54
C TYR A 105 -14.85 4.29 2.64
N THR A 106 -14.67 3.12 3.26
CA THR A 106 -15.76 2.18 3.53
C THR A 106 -16.85 2.81 4.38
N LEU A 107 -16.50 3.54 5.44
CA LEU A 107 -17.47 4.24 6.29
C LEU A 107 -18.20 5.33 5.52
N ALA A 108 -17.48 6.14 4.75
CA ALA A 108 -18.06 7.23 3.97
C ALA A 108 -19.03 6.73 2.89
N LEU A 109 -18.74 5.60 2.24
CA LEU A 109 -19.68 4.94 1.34
C LEU A 109 -20.89 4.35 2.09
N ARG A 110 -20.66 3.69 3.23
CA ARG A 110 -21.72 3.06 4.02
C ARG A 110 -22.75 4.06 4.57
N TYR A 111 -22.30 5.27 4.93
CA TYR A 111 -23.17 6.33 5.43
C TYR A 111 -23.73 7.24 4.34
N GLY A 112 -23.47 6.94 3.06
CA GLY A 112 -23.96 7.74 1.93
C GLY A 112 -23.31 9.12 1.80
N TRP A 113 -22.17 9.37 2.46
CA TRP A 113 -21.46 10.65 2.36
C TRP A 113 -20.82 10.87 0.98
N LEU A 114 -20.48 9.78 0.30
CA LEU A 114 -19.83 9.80 -1.01
C LEU A 114 -20.73 9.33 -2.15
N ALA A 115 -21.83 8.64 -1.86
CA ALA A 115 -22.77 8.11 -2.83
C ALA A 115 -24.20 8.53 -2.42
N PRO A 116 -24.82 9.49 -3.13
CA PRO A 116 -26.21 9.90 -2.89
C PRO A 116 -27.23 8.87 -3.40
#